data_AF-A0AAU2JYQ1-F1
#
_entry.id   AF-A0AAU2JYQ1-F1
#
_cell.length_a   1.000
_cell.length_b   1.000
_cell.length_c   1.000
_cell.angle_alpha   90.00
_cell.angle_beta   90.00
_cell.angle_gamma   90.00
#
_symmetry.space_group_name_H-M   'P 1'
#
loop_
_entity.id
_entity.type
_entity.pdbx_description
1 polymer ?
#
loop_
_entity_poly.entity_id
_entity_poly.type
_entity_poly.pdbx_seq_one_letter_code
_entity_poly.pdbx_strand_id
1 'polypeptide(L)'
;MITLRPEGSTPAAAFTAGSLLLPWGIAVDGSDTVWVADFSGQRVTRLCGVRTEACPPGHRTGQPISPATAGYGFDGLVRNTGVQIDPSGNVWLTNNWELVPLQTNPGGRQLVLFVGLATPVRTPLMGPPRAL
;
A
#
# COMPACT_ATOMS: atom_id res chain seq x y z
N MET A 1 6.47 -12.99 -0.62
CA MET A 1 5.79 -12.48 -1.83
C MET A 1 6.53 -13.01 -3.06
N ILE A 2 5.80 -13.48 -4.07
CA ILE A 2 6.36 -14.00 -5.32
C ILE A 2 6.27 -12.89 -6.35
N THR A 3 7.35 -12.65 -7.08
CA THR A 3 7.30 -11.82 -8.29
C THR A 3 7.00 -12.73 -9.47
N LEU A 4 6.12 -12.32 -10.36
CA LEU A 4 5.93 -12.95 -11.65
C LEU A 4 6.45 -12.00 -12.72
N ARG A 5 7.21 -12.55 -13.67
CA ARG A 5 7.56 -11.83 -14.88
C ARG A 5 6.41 -11.93 -15.90
N PRO A 6 6.35 -11.05 -16.92
CA PRO A 6 5.28 -11.08 -17.92
C PRO A 6 5.11 -12.45 -18.61
N GLU A 7 6.19 -13.21 -18.74
CA GLU A 7 6.20 -14.57 -19.28
C GLU A 7 5.75 -15.66 -18.28
N GLY A 8 5.30 -15.28 -17.07
CA GLY A 8 4.81 -16.19 -16.05
C GLY A 8 5.90 -16.84 -15.19
N SER A 9 7.18 -16.52 -15.41
CA SER A 9 8.28 -17.07 -14.62
C SER A 9 8.42 -16.37 -13.26
N THR A 10 8.84 -17.10 -12.24
CA THR A 10 9.17 -16.55 -10.93
C THR A 10 10.68 -16.28 -10.84
N PRO A 11 11.14 -15.07 -10.49
CA PRO A 11 12.55 -14.83 -10.18
C PRO A 11 13.03 -15.73 -9.04
N ALA A 12 14.31 -16.11 -9.07
CA ALA A 12 14.91 -16.98 -8.05
C ALA A 12 14.92 -16.37 -6.63
N ALA A 13 14.86 -15.04 -6.53
CA ALA A 13 14.79 -14.33 -5.26
C ALA A 13 13.34 -13.89 -4.97
N ALA A 14 12.87 -14.19 -3.75
CA ALA A 14 11.60 -13.71 -3.25
C ALA A 14 11.60 -12.18 -3.16
N PHE A 15 10.43 -11.57 -3.37
CA PHE A 15 10.26 -10.14 -3.17
C PHE A 15 10.23 -9.82 -1.67
N THR A 16 11.18 -9.02 -1.21
CA THR A 16 11.38 -8.68 0.21
C THR A 16 11.00 -7.24 0.55
N ALA A 17 10.23 -6.56 -0.30
CA ALA A 17 9.98 -5.12 -0.15
C ALA A 17 9.44 -4.76 1.24
N GLY A 18 10.27 -4.02 1.99
CA GLY A 18 9.88 -3.29 3.19
C GLY A 18 9.33 -4.13 4.33
N SER A 19 9.65 -5.43 4.43
CA SER A 19 9.13 -6.30 5.50
C SER A 19 7.59 -6.36 5.56
N LEU A 20 6.91 -6.34 4.40
CA LEU A 20 5.45 -6.55 4.33
C LEU A 20 5.04 -7.79 5.13
N LEU A 21 4.14 -7.61 6.08
CA LEU A 21 3.66 -8.64 6.99
C LEU A 21 2.16 -8.89 6.74
N LEU A 22 1.89 -9.88 5.89
CA LEU A 22 0.53 -10.31 5.49
C LEU A 22 -0.28 -9.22 4.77
N PRO A 23 0.19 -8.62 3.66
CA PRO A 23 -0.52 -7.52 2.98
C PRO A 23 -1.89 -7.97 2.41
N TRP A 24 -2.91 -7.10 2.46
CA TRP A 24 -4.29 -7.42 2.01
C TRP A 24 -4.83 -6.49 0.92
N GLY A 25 -4.54 -5.19 1.02
CA GLY A 25 -5.05 -4.18 0.09
C GLY A 25 -3.93 -3.50 -0.68
N ILE A 26 -4.21 -3.06 -1.92
CA ILE A 26 -3.27 -2.34 -2.77
C ILE A 26 -3.96 -1.22 -3.54
N ALA A 27 -3.26 -0.11 -3.75
CA ALA A 27 -3.66 0.98 -4.63
C ALA A 27 -2.42 1.61 -5.30
N VAL A 28 -2.61 2.39 -6.35
CA VAL A 28 -1.53 3.10 -7.04
C VAL A 28 -1.90 4.57 -7.19
N ASP A 29 -0.97 5.47 -6.87
CA ASP A 29 -1.20 6.92 -6.91
C ASP A 29 -0.83 7.55 -8.26
N GLY A 30 -1.06 8.86 -8.42
CA GLY A 30 -0.76 9.57 -9.68
C GLY A 30 0.71 9.62 -10.07
N SER A 31 1.61 9.33 -9.13
CA SER A 31 3.06 9.19 -9.37
C SER A 31 3.46 7.75 -9.72
N ASP A 32 2.50 6.86 -9.96
CA ASP A 32 2.74 5.43 -10.16
C ASP A 32 3.46 4.77 -8.96
N THR A 33 3.29 5.29 -7.74
CA THR A 33 3.77 4.61 -6.54
C THR A 33 2.70 3.70 -5.96
N VAL A 34 3.13 2.55 -5.44
CA VAL A 34 2.23 1.48 -4.98
C VAL A 34 2.04 1.61 -3.47
N TRP A 35 0.79 1.64 -3.03
CA TRP A 35 0.38 1.74 -1.63
C TRP A 35 -0.20 0.39 -1.20
N VAL A 36 0.27 -0.13 -0.08
CA VAL A 36 -0.09 -1.46 0.42
C VAL A 36 -0.62 -1.34 1.85
N ALA A 37 -1.83 -1.85 2.07
CA ALA A 37 -2.37 -2.07 3.40
C ALA A 37 -1.65 -3.30 4.00
N ASP A 38 -0.69 -3.03 4.88
CA ASP A 38 0.14 -4.05 5.53
C ASP A 38 -0.57 -4.55 6.80
N PHE A 39 -1.47 -5.51 6.61
CA PHE A 39 -2.46 -5.93 7.60
C PHE A 39 -1.85 -6.31 8.95
N SER A 40 -0.90 -7.24 9.00
CA SER A 40 -0.26 -7.63 10.26
C SER A 40 0.89 -6.69 10.63
N GLY A 41 1.41 -5.93 9.68
CA GLY A 41 2.37 -4.85 9.93
C GLY A 41 1.78 -3.61 10.58
N GLN A 42 0.44 -3.50 10.66
CA GLN A 42 -0.31 -2.38 11.26
C GLN A 42 0.12 -1.02 10.71
N ARG A 43 0.33 -0.96 9.39
CA ARG A 43 0.88 0.21 8.70
C ARG A 43 0.40 0.28 7.25
N VAL A 44 0.74 1.38 6.61
CA VAL A 44 0.69 1.51 5.15
C VAL A 44 2.11 1.55 4.62
N THR A 45 2.39 0.69 3.65
CA THR A 45 3.70 0.64 2.99
C THR A 45 3.59 1.28 1.62
N ARG A 46 4.55 2.14 1.26
CA ARG A 46 4.65 2.74 -0.07
C ARG A 46 5.86 2.16 -0.79
N LEU A 47 5.66 1.69 -2.01
CA LEU A 47 6.69 1.11 -2.86
C LEU A 47 6.86 1.95 -4.12
N CYS A 48 8.09 2.01 -4.63
CA CYS A 48 8.37 2.56 -5.94
C CYS A 48 7.66 1.73 -7.03
N GLY A 49 7.00 2.38 -7.98
CA GLY A 49 6.42 1.68 -9.14
C GLY A 49 7.37 1.57 -10.32
N VAL A 50 6.80 1.48 -11.52
CA VAL A 50 7.56 1.28 -12.76
C VAL A 50 8.16 2.60 -13.26
N ARG A 51 7.52 3.73 -12.98
CA ARG A 51 8.03 5.08 -13.22
C ARG A 51 9.03 5.47 -12.13
N THR A 52 10.22 4.90 -12.20
CA THR A 52 11.28 5.13 -11.20
C THR A 52 11.73 6.59 -11.12
N GLU A 53 11.46 7.40 -12.14
CA GLU A 53 11.69 8.84 -12.11
C GLU A 53 10.83 9.57 -11.07
N ALA A 54 9.72 8.97 -10.63
CA ALA A 54 8.85 9.50 -9.58
C ALA A 54 9.23 8.99 -8.17
N CYS A 55 10.27 8.16 -8.06
CA CYS A 55 10.78 7.62 -6.81
C CYS A 55 12.02 8.39 -6.34
N PRO A 56 12.41 8.27 -5.05
CA PRO A 56 13.66 8.85 -4.58
C PRO A 56 14.86 8.31 -5.37
N PRO A 57 15.92 9.11 -5.59
CA PRO A 57 17.07 8.70 -6.40
C PRO A 57 17.66 7.36 -5.95
N GLY A 58 18.02 6.52 -6.93
CA GLY A 58 18.60 5.20 -6.68
C GLY A 58 17.59 4.09 -6.36
N HIS A 59 16.30 4.39 -6.28
CA HIS A 59 15.28 3.36 -6.06
C HIS A 59 14.91 2.64 -7.36
N ARG A 60 14.64 1.34 -7.22
CA ARG A 60 14.16 0.45 -8.28
C ARG A 60 12.70 0.10 -8.04
N THR A 61 12.01 -0.31 -9.09
CA THR A 61 10.63 -0.81 -9.02
C THR A 61 10.47 -1.85 -7.90
N GLY A 62 9.43 -1.64 -7.10
CA GLY A 62 9.07 -2.47 -5.97
C GLY A 62 9.90 -2.22 -4.70
N GLN A 63 10.93 -1.38 -4.72
CA GLN A 63 11.63 -1.04 -3.48
C GLN A 63 10.75 -0.17 -2.56
N PRO A 64 10.80 -0.40 -1.24
CA PRO A 64 10.08 0.43 -0.29
C PRO A 64 10.62 1.86 -0.31
N ILE A 65 9.70 2.83 -0.35
CA ILE A 65 9.98 4.27 -0.31
C ILE A 65 9.26 4.97 0.85
N SER A 66 8.41 4.26 1.60
CA SER A 66 7.95 4.68 2.93
C SER A 66 9.08 4.54 3.97
N PRO A 67 8.99 5.20 5.14
CA PRO A 67 10.00 5.10 6.20
C PRO A 67 10.44 3.65 6.49
N ALA A 68 11.76 3.42 6.44
CA ALA A 68 12.38 2.12 6.20
C ALA A 68 12.06 1.01 7.23
N THR A 69 11.61 1.35 8.44
CA THR A 69 11.33 0.39 9.51
C THR A 69 9.86 0.31 9.90
N ALA A 70 9.04 1.30 9.55
CA ALA A 70 7.69 1.45 10.11
C ALA A 70 6.59 1.64 9.07
N GLY A 71 6.92 1.94 7.80
CA GLY A 71 5.91 2.46 6.88
C GLY A 71 5.27 3.74 7.44
N TYR A 72 4.02 4.00 7.06
CA TYR A 72 3.17 5.00 7.70
C TYR A 72 2.27 4.30 8.73
N GLY A 73 2.56 4.48 10.02
CA GLY A 73 1.82 3.84 11.11
C GLY A 73 1.70 4.72 12.35
N PHE A 74 0.66 4.46 13.13
CA PHE A 74 0.39 5.05 14.45
C PHE A 74 -0.48 4.07 15.26
N ASP A 75 -0.66 4.34 16.55
CA ASP A 75 -1.35 3.45 17.51
C ASP A 75 -2.85 3.22 17.24
N GLY A 76 -3.45 3.99 16.34
CA GLY A 76 -4.82 3.77 15.88
C GLY A 76 -4.98 2.76 14.75
N LEU A 77 -3.89 2.29 14.13
CA LEU A 77 -3.96 1.20 13.14
C LEU A 77 -4.00 -0.15 13.86
N VAL A 78 -4.99 -0.97 13.52
CA VAL A 78 -5.19 -2.30 14.12
C VAL A 78 -4.82 -3.36 13.09
N ARG A 79 -5.62 -3.52 12.03
CA ARG A 79 -5.31 -4.37 10.87
C ARG A 79 -6.06 -3.84 9.66
N ASN A 80 -5.29 -3.33 8.70
CA ASN A 80 -5.79 -2.64 7.52
C ASN A 80 -6.05 -3.66 6.41
N THR A 81 -7.27 -3.74 5.90
CA THR A 81 -7.66 -4.71 4.85
C THR A 81 -7.63 -4.12 3.45
N GLY A 82 -7.76 -2.80 3.34
CA GLY A 82 -7.93 -2.09 2.08
C GLY A 82 -7.31 -0.71 2.14
N VAL A 83 -6.87 -0.23 0.98
CA VAL A 83 -6.31 1.11 0.78
C VAL A 83 -6.82 1.68 -0.54
N GLN A 84 -7.20 2.95 -0.57
CA GLN A 84 -7.61 3.69 -1.78
C GLN A 84 -7.07 5.12 -1.73
N ILE A 85 -6.83 5.70 -2.91
CA ILE A 85 -6.34 7.08 -3.05
C ILE A 85 -7.41 7.90 -3.78
N ASP A 86 -7.76 9.05 -3.23
CA ASP A 86 -8.74 9.95 -3.86
C ASP A 86 -8.07 11.04 -4.74
N PRO A 87 -8.84 11.83 -5.51
CA PRO A 87 -8.30 12.90 -6.33
C PRO A 87 -7.58 14.01 -5.56
N SER A 88 -7.74 14.11 -4.25
CA SER A 88 -7.00 15.08 -3.44
C SER A 88 -5.68 14.52 -2.93
N GLY A 89 -5.35 13.26 -3.25
CA GLY A 89 -4.16 12.57 -2.75
C GLY A 89 -4.33 12.04 -1.32
N ASN A 90 -5.56 11.97 -0.79
CA ASN A 90 -5.77 11.36 0.50
C ASN A 90 -5.72 9.84 0.39
N VAL A 91 -5.16 9.19 1.43
CA VAL A 91 -5.09 7.73 1.53
C VAL A 91 -6.14 7.25 2.53
N TRP A 92 -7.14 6.55 2.03
CA TRP A 92 -8.24 5.98 2.79
C TRP A 92 -7.96 4.51 3.10
N LEU A 93 -8.10 4.11 4.36
CA LEU A 93 -7.90 2.73 4.81
C LEU A 93 -9.17 2.15 5.44
N THR A 94 -9.44 0.89 5.13
CA THR A 94 -10.33 0.05 5.92
C THR A 94 -9.54 -0.61 7.04
N ASN A 95 -9.55 0.01 8.22
CA ASN A 95 -8.89 -0.49 9.43
C ASN A 95 -9.87 -1.36 10.24
N ASN A 96 -10.41 -2.39 9.60
CA ASN A 96 -11.62 -3.06 10.04
C ASN A 96 -11.39 -4.53 10.39
N TRP A 97 -10.21 -4.91 10.85
CA TRP A 97 -9.98 -6.25 11.39
C TRP A 97 -9.38 -6.19 12.79
N GLU A 98 -10.02 -6.88 13.75
CA GLU A 98 -9.62 -6.83 15.16
C GLU A 98 -8.45 -7.79 15.46
N LEU A 99 -7.57 -7.39 16.37
CA LEU A 99 -6.51 -8.28 16.88
C LEU A 99 -7.08 -9.35 17.82
N VAL A 100 -8.06 -8.98 18.64
CA VAL A 100 -8.76 -9.85 19.58
C VAL A 100 -10.23 -9.87 19.19
N PRO A 101 -10.62 -10.70 18.20
CA PRO A 101 -11.97 -10.71 17.69
C PRO A 101 -12.93 -11.42 18.65
N LEU A 102 -14.22 -11.08 18.59
CA LEU A 102 -15.24 -12.01 19.08
C LEU A 102 -15.10 -13.33 18.29
N GLN A 103 -15.30 -14.47 18.96
CA GLN A 103 -14.96 -15.80 18.45
C GLN A 103 -15.46 -16.12 17.03
N THR A 104 -16.46 -15.40 16.52
CA THR A 104 -17.06 -15.58 15.18
C THR A 104 -16.95 -14.38 14.24
N ASN A 105 -16.48 -13.22 14.70
CA ASN A 105 -16.47 -12.01 13.87
C ASN A 105 -15.20 -11.18 14.12
N PRO A 106 -14.26 -11.18 13.16
CA PRO A 106 -13.08 -10.33 13.26
C PRO A 106 -13.29 -8.90 12.74
N GLY A 107 -14.51 -8.55 12.31
CA GLY A 107 -14.82 -7.24 11.75
C GLY A 107 -14.72 -6.11 12.76
N GLY A 108 -13.72 -5.25 12.58
CA GLY A 108 -13.61 -3.95 13.22
C GLY A 108 -14.48 -2.88 12.56
N ARG A 109 -14.53 -1.69 13.16
CA ARG A 109 -15.48 -0.62 12.80
C ARG A 109 -14.80 0.72 12.49
N GLN A 110 -13.57 0.68 12.00
CA GLN A 110 -12.74 1.87 11.84
C GLN A 110 -12.37 2.11 10.37
N LEU A 111 -12.41 3.40 10.00
CA LEU A 111 -11.80 3.94 8.79
C LEU A 111 -10.71 4.91 9.23
N VAL A 112 -9.60 4.93 8.50
CA VAL A 112 -8.50 5.85 8.75
C VAL A 112 -8.20 6.63 7.48
N LEU A 113 -7.93 7.92 7.65
CA LEU A 113 -7.60 8.84 6.57
C LEU A 113 -6.24 9.46 6.83
N PHE A 114 -5.30 9.28 5.90
CA PHE A 114 -4.11 10.11 5.82
C PHE A 114 -4.34 11.21 4.79
N VAL A 115 -4.39 12.45 5.26
CA VAL A 115 -4.70 13.60 4.42
C VAL A 115 -3.49 13.98 3.56
N GLY A 116 -3.68 14.06 2.25
CA GLY A 116 -2.68 14.53 1.27
C GLY A 116 -1.38 13.71 1.20
N LEU A 117 -1.37 12.48 1.72
CA LEU A 117 -0.14 11.69 1.85
C LEU A 117 0.34 11.10 0.50
N ALA A 118 -0.57 10.89 -0.45
CA ALA A 118 -0.28 10.34 -1.76
C ALA A 118 -0.32 11.40 -2.86
N THR A 119 0.17 11.03 -4.05
CA THR A 119 0.01 11.87 -5.23
C THR A 119 -1.45 11.79 -5.72
N PRO A 120 -2.13 12.94 -5.98
CA PRO A 120 -3.46 12.98 -6.57
C PRO A 120 -3.63 12.04 -7.78
N VAL A 121 -4.73 11.29 -7.80
CA VAL A 121 -5.07 10.37 -8.92
C VAL A 121 -6.36 10.80 -9.61
N ARG A 122 -6.38 10.76 -10.94
CA ARG A 122 -7.60 11.03 -11.71
C ARG A 122 -8.62 9.90 -11.53
N THR A 123 -9.84 10.25 -11.11
CA THR A 123 -10.97 9.31 -10.96
C THR A 123 -12.07 9.53 -12.02
N PRO A 124 -12.87 8.50 -12.37
CA PRO A 124 -12.73 7.10 -11.93
C PRO A 124 -11.47 6.46 -12.54
N LEU A 125 -10.86 5.51 -11.81
CA LEU A 125 -9.68 4.80 -12.29
C LEU A 125 -10.09 3.86 -13.44
N MET A 126 -9.98 4.34 -14.67
CA MET A 126 -10.08 3.52 -15.88
C MET A 126 -8.72 3.51 -16.59
N GLY A 127 -8.06 2.36 -16.58
CA GLY A 127 -6.70 2.21 -17.13
C GLY A 127 -5.60 2.56 -16.12
N PRO A 128 -4.35 2.75 -16.57
CA PRO A 128 -3.23 3.05 -15.69
C PRO A 128 -3.45 4.39 -14.96
N PRO A 129 -2.98 4.53 -13.71
CA PRO A 129 -3.09 5.77 -12.94
C PRO A 129 -2.53 6.96 -13.71
N ARG A 130 -3.24 8.09 -13.64
CA ARG A 130 -2.80 9.34 -14.24
C ARG A 130 -2.80 10.42 -13.16
N ALA A 131 -1.76 11.23 -13.16
CA ALA A 131 -1.78 12.50 -12.44
C ALA A 131 -2.98 13.34 -12.89
N LEU A 132 -3.46 14.20 -12.01
CA LEU A 132 -4.47 15.20 -12.37
C LEU A 132 -3.93 16.16 -13.42
#